data_AF-A0A9B0F7D4-F1
#
_entry.id   AF-A0A9B0F7D4-F1
#
_cell.length_a   1.000
_cell.length_b   1.000
_cell.length_c   1.000
_cell.angle_alpha   90.00
_cell.angle_beta   90.00
_cell.angle_gamma   90.00
#
_symmetry.space_group_name_H-M   'P 1'
#
loop_
_entity.id
_entity.type
_entity.pdbx_description
1 polymer ?
#
loop_
_entity_poly.entity_id
_entity_poly.type
_entity_poly.pdbx_seq_one_letter_code
_entity_poly.pdbx_strand_id
1 'polypeptide(L)'
;MEKCINASDGFTLKDLTLKDGMVFEVSNNCKNFDDEDFGYSTDIPLTNDEVLDLLNMDDFQDEDTCDNDNINNRITVCGISFKKLKTKMTNLFGDGKVMKLIKQEGVGTIIPCDAQVSIKYIAHFEFSDEPFDSSFAHGDTETLHLGEDSLLPGLEIGIASMKKHEIAMFLIHPDLAYGKYGCAPRIPPNEEVLFIVHLTDYVDNGSAKRFQSLSLEERRQFVTAVKGVQAKFNTAKDYFIKKKIKQATKEYGKALQWLEETELKNQKEEDEVNKLLSRGYNNLAICYNIQNMPRNACNACNRVPIPTSKTHFNYGRALLRMGEFSRAMEKLQLALKMEPKNIEIVKEIKLANEKQRKYLDMEKKLWENCLKVEENKKKEPSAFEKAAYEICKSFSEDNQALRQPLPECLTPEEDKCIREQAAVFGLIVTTHQRYGREITYLSKANY
;
A
#
# COMPACT_ATOMS: atom_id res chain seq x y z
N MET A 1 -5.29 -25.16 -55.86
CA MET A 1 -6.38 -25.14 -54.86
C MET A 1 -5.71 -24.95 -53.52
N GLU A 2 -5.89 -23.79 -52.92
CA GLU A 2 -5.27 -23.44 -51.64
C GLU A 2 -5.82 -24.35 -50.54
N LYS A 3 -4.95 -24.79 -49.62
CA LYS A 3 -5.32 -25.67 -48.51
C LYS A 3 -5.72 -24.78 -47.33
N CYS A 4 -7.01 -24.78 -46.97
CA CYS A 4 -7.51 -24.08 -45.77
C CYS A 4 -7.17 -24.85 -44.50
N ILE A 5 -6.58 -24.16 -43.51
CA ILE A 5 -6.27 -24.72 -42.18
C ILE A 5 -6.90 -23.85 -41.10
N ASN A 6 -7.58 -24.48 -40.15
CA ASN A 6 -8.17 -23.83 -38.98
C ASN A 6 -7.10 -23.65 -37.90
N ALA A 7 -6.94 -22.43 -37.38
CA ALA A 7 -5.82 -22.09 -36.48
C ALA A 7 -5.83 -22.86 -35.15
N SER A 8 -6.99 -23.36 -34.72
CA SER A 8 -7.17 -24.15 -33.50
C SER A 8 -6.53 -25.54 -33.55
N ASP A 9 -6.37 -26.11 -34.75
CA ASP A 9 -5.93 -27.50 -34.91
C ASP A 9 -4.40 -27.63 -35.02
N GLY A 10 -3.69 -26.49 -35.06
CA GLY A 10 -2.24 -26.41 -35.23
C GLY A 10 -1.78 -26.78 -36.65
N PHE A 11 -0.57 -26.35 -37.02
CA PHE A 11 0.01 -26.67 -38.34
C PHE A 11 1.48 -27.06 -38.23
N THR A 12 1.98 -27.77 -39.25
CA THR A 12 3.36 -28.24 -39.30
C THR A 12 4.23 -27.39 -40.22
N LEU A 13 5.55 -27.43 -40.03
CA LEU A 13 6.50 -26.65 -40.85
C LEU A 13 6.43 -26.99 -42.36
N LYS A 14 5.94 -28.18 -42.72
CA LYS A 14 5.72 -28.57 -44.12
C LYS A 14 4.57 -27.80 -44.75
N ASP A 15 3.53 -27.50 -43.97
CA ASP A 15 2.36 -26.74 -44.41
C ASP A 15 2.74 -25.30 -44.82
N LEU A 16 3.74 -24.71 -44.17
CA LEU A 16 4.26 -23.36 -44.47
C LEU A 16 5.14 -23.29 -45.74
N THR A 17 5.57 -24.42 -46.30
CA THR A 17 6.54 -24.46 -47.42
C THR A 17 5.90 -24.81 -48.77
N LEU A 18 4.57 -24.90 -48.82
CA LEU A 18 3.85 -25.22 -50.05
C LEU A 18 3.92 -24.05 -51.04
N LYS A 19 4.20 -24.38 -52.31
CA LYS A 19 4.31 -23.39 -53.40
C LYS A 19 3.00 -22.67 -53.73
N ASP A 20 1.87 -23.28 -53.41
CA ASP A 20 0.54 -22.80 -53.76
C ASP A 20 -0.08 -21.90 -52.69
N GLY A 21 0.65 -21.55 -51.63
CA GLY A 21 0.15 -20.70 -50.54
C GLY A 21 -0.83 -21.41 -49.60
N MET A 22 -1.09 -20.80 -48.44
CA MET A 22 -2.09 -21.26 -47.47
C MET A 22 -2.97 -20.10 -47.03
N VAL A 23 -4.24 -20.41 -46.79
CA VAL A 23 -5.24 -19.49 -46.25
C VAL A 23 -5.62 -19.96 -44.86
N PHE A 24 -5.49 -19.07 -43.88
CA PHE A 24 -5.89 -19.32 -42.50
C PHE A 24 -7.36 -18.94 -42.34
N GLU A 25 -8.19 -19.92 -41.97
CA GLU A 25 -9.51 -19.62 -41.44
C GLU A 25 -9.36 -19.34 -39.94
N VAL A 26 -9.29 -18.05 -39.61
CA VAL A 26 -9.45 -17.59 -38.24
C VAL A 26 -10.95 -17.60 -37.98
N SER A 27 -11.42 -18.56 -37.19
CA SER A 27 -12.78 -18.51 -36.67
C SER A 27 -13.01 -17.11 -36.06
N ASN A 28 -14.15 -16.47 -36.40
CA ASN A 28 -14.56 -15.09 -36.07
C ASN A 28 -14.60 -14.72 -34.57
N ASN A 29 -13.89 -15.44 -33.70
CA ASN A 29 -13.73 -15.16 -32.28
C ASN A 29 -12.41 -14.47 -31.93
N CYS A 30 -11.55 -14.14 -32.90
CA CYS A 30 -10.50 -13.15 -32.68
C CYS A 30 -11.10 -11.77 -32.96
N LYS A 31 -11.52 -11.07 -31.90
CA LYS A 31 -11.65 -9.61 -31.95
C LYS A 31 -10.29 -9.09 -32.38
N ASN A 32 -10.20 -8.56 -33.59
CA ASN A 32 -9.09 -7.71 -33.98
C ASN A 32 -9.02 -6.60 -32.94
N PHE A 33 -7.95 -6.59 -32.17
CA PHE A 33 -7.50 -5.39 -31.46
C PHE A 33 -6.81 -4.53 -32.52
N ASP A 34 -7.60 -4.01 -33.45
CA ASP A 34 -7.22 -2.82 -34.21
C ASP A 34 -7.61 -1.63 -33.32
N ASP A 35 -6.70 -0.67 -33.21
CA ASP A 35 -6.72 0.49 -32.31
C ASP A 35 -7.87 1.52 -32.59
N GLU A 36 -9.06 1.06 -32.96
CA GLU A 36 -10.31 1.83 -32.95
C GLU A 36 -11.04 1.58 -31.62
N ASP A 37 -10.56 2.23 -30.56
CA ASP A 37 -11.03 2.00 -29.19
C ASP A 37 -12.48 2.49 -29.02
N PHE A 38 -13.38 1.55 -28.68
CA PHE A 38 -14.79 1.70 -28.25
C PHE A 38 -15.91 1.72 -29.30
N GLY A 39 -16.00 0.64 -30.10
CA GLY A 39 -17.21 0.33 -30.88
C GLY A 39 -18.49 0.17 -30.05
N TYR A 40 -19.58 0.77 -30.54
CA TYR A 40 -20.96 0.60 -30.08
C TYR A 40 -21.36 -0.88 -30.02
N SER A 41 -22.23 -1.27 -29.07
CA SER A 41 -22.83 -2.61 -29.08
C SER A 41 -23.49 -2.90 -30.44
N THR A 42 -23.30 -4.11 -30.98
CA THR A 42 -23.78 -4.52 -32.31
C THR A 42 -25.30 -4.45 -32.48
N ASP A 43 -26.02 -4.31 -31.37
CA ASP A 43 -27.48 -4.44 -31.30
C ASP A 43 -28.20 -3.07 -31.19
N ILE A 44 -27.49 -1.95 -31.38
CA ILE A 44 -28.09 -0.63 -31.23
C ILE A 44 -28.80 -0.22 -32.55
N PRO A 45 -30.11 0.09 -32.53
CA PRO A 45 -30.88 0.41 -33.73
C PRO A 45 -30.68 1.88 -34.14
N LEU A 46 -29.44 2.24 -34.48
CA LEU A 46 -29.07 3.56 -34.99
C LEU A 46 -28.75 3.46 -36.49
N THR A 47 -29.10 4.50 -37.25
CA THR A 47 -28.62 4.63 -38.63
C THR A 47 -27.15 5.04 -38.62
N ASN A 48 -26.43 4.78 -39.73
CA ASN A 48 -25.01 5.14 -39.83
C ASN A 48 -24.76 6.64 -39.55
N ASP A 49 -25.65 7.52 -40.00
CA ASP A 49 -25.56 8.97 -39.74
C ASP A 49 -25.73 9.30 -38.25
N GLU A 50 -26.63 8.61 -37.54
CA GLU A 50 -26.85 8.81 -36.11
C GLU A 50 -25.71 8.20 -35.27
N VAL A 51 -25.09 7.12 -35.74
CA VAL A 51 -23.86 6.56 -35.13
C VAL A 51 -22.71 7.55 -35.29
N LEU A 52 -22.55 8.17 -36.46
CA LEU A 52 -21.57 9.22 -36.71
C LEU A 52 -21.77 10.44 -35.80
N ASP A 53 -23.02 10.89 -35.62
CA ASP A 53 -23.34 11.98 -34.68
C ASP A 53 -23.03 11.60 -33.22
N LEU A 54 -23.20 10.33 -32.86
CA LEU A 54 -22.87 9.82 -31.53
C LEU A 54 -21.37 9.52 -31.34
N LEU A 55 -20.62 9.25 -32.42
CA LEU A 55 -19.15 9.11 -32.42
C LEU A 55 -18.45 10.46 -32.23
N ASN A 56 -19.07 11.55 -32.69
CA ASN A 56 -18.58 12.92 -32.45
C ASN A 56 -18.84 13.43 -31.02
N MET A 57 -19.44 12.61 -30.16
CA MET A 57 -19.50 12.86 -28.73
C MET A 57 -18.10 12.56 -28.18
N ASP A 58 -17.20 13.57 -28.15
CA ASP A 58 -15.81 13.45 -27.68
C ASP A 58 -15.71 12.30 -26.68
N ASP A 59 -15.20 11.17 -27.16
CA ASP A 59 -14.97 10.01 -26.32
C ASP A 59 -14.05 10.46 -25.20
N PHE A 60 -14.02 9.73 -24.09
CA PHE A 60 -13.32 10.11 -22.86
C PHE A 60 -11.77 10.20 -23.01
N GLN A 61 -11.26 10.44 -24.22
CA GLN A 61 -9.88 10.59 -24.68
C GLN A 61 -9.69 11.94 -25.39
N ASP A 62 -8.97 12.86 -24.75
CA ASP A 62 -7.77 13.55 -25.29
C ASP A 62 -7.43 14.80 -24.46
N GLU A 63 -6.61 14.62 -23.42
CA GLU A 63 -5.85 15.71 -22.77
C GLU A 63 -4.34 15.42 -22.75
N ASP A 64 -3.77 14.81 -23.80
CA ASP A 64 -2.30 14.62 -23.90
C ASP A 64 -1.65 15.16 -25.20
N THR A 65 -2.37 15.89 -26.05
CA THR A 65 -1.76 16.57 -27.22
C THR A 65 -2.18 18.04 -27.30
N CYS A 66 -1.42 18.87 -26.60
CA CYS A 66 -1.38 20.30 -26.85
C CYS A 66 -0.56 20.60 -28.12
N ASP A 67 -1.20 20.51 -29.28
CA ASP A 67 -0.72 21.17 -30.50
C ASP A 67 -1.80 22.11 -31.06
N ASN A 68 -1.40 23.37 -31.16
CA ASN A 68 -2.13 24.48 -31.78
C ASN A 68 -2.30 24.19 -33.28
N ASP A 69 -3.52 24.44 -33.77
CA ASP A 69 -3.90 24.73 -35.17
C ASP A 69 -4.97 23.78 -35.77
N ASN A 70 -6.17 23.76 -35.17
CA ASN A 70 -7.43 23.66 -35.92
C ASN A 70 -8.65 23.96 -35.03
N ILE A 71 -8.96 25.24 -34.85
CA ILE A 71 -10.09 25.72 -34.03
C ILE A 71 -11.46 25.48 -34.70
N ASN A 72 -11.54 24.91 -35.91
CA ASN A 72 -12.78 24.85 -36.70
C ASN A 72 -13.40 23.46 -36.92
N ASN A 73 -13.05 22.43 -36.15
CA ASN A 73 -13.66 21.10 -36.32
C ASN A 73 -14.07 20.39 -35.02
N ARG A 74 -14.33 21.12 -33.94
CA ARG A 74 -15.05 20.57 -32.77
C ARG A 74 -16.52 20.39 -33.14
N ILE A 75 -16.84 19.23 -33.71
CA ILE A 75 -18.21 18.87 -34.13
C ILE A 75 -18.98 18.42 -32.89
N THR A 76 -19.71 19.39 -32.36
CA THR A 76 -20.88 19.40 -31.47
C THR A 76 -21.77 18.14 -31.37
N VAL A 77 -22.32 17.95 -30.16
CA VAL A 77 -23.40 17.03 -29.70
C VAL A 77 -24.78 17.25 -30.39
N CYS A 78 -24.83 17.87 -31.56
CA CYS A 78 -26.04 18.55 -32.02
C CYS A 78 -26.70 17.88 -33.23
N GLY A 79 -27.82 17.15 -33.01
CA GLY A 79 -28.67 16.69 -34.10
C GLY A 79 -29.89 15.84 -33.72
N ILE A 80 -29.82 15.14 -32.58
CA ILE A 80 -30.87 14.20 -32.18
C ILE A 80 -31.73 14.82 -31.07
N SER A 81 -32.94 15.24 -31.41
CA SER A 81 -33.94 15.67 -30.40
C SER A 81 -34.18 14.55 -29.38
N PHE A 82 -34.40 14.90 -28.12
CA PHE A 82 -34.68 13.94 -27.05
C PHE A 82 -35.90 13.06 -27.37
N LYS A 83 -36.88 13.57 -28.12
CA LYS A 83 -38.02 12.77 -28.62
C LYS A 83 -37.59 11.58 -29.50
N LYS A 84 -36.61 11.79 -30.39
CA LYS A 84 -36.02 10.72 -31.22
C LYS A 84 -35.15 9.78 -30.41
N LEU A 85 -34.45 10.29 -29.39
CA LEU A 85 -33.64 9.46 -28.50
C LEU A 85 -34.52 8.53 -27.65
N LYS A 86 -35.64 9.04 -27.12
CA LYS A 86 -36.61 8.28 -26.31
C LYS A 86 -37.17 7.04 -27.02
N THR A 87 -37.35 7.07 -28.34
CA THR A 87 -37.91 5.91 -29.07
C THR A 87 -36.94 4.72 -29.12
N LYS A 88 -35.65 4.95 -28.90
CA LYS A 88 -34.59 3.93 -28.92
C LYS A 88 -34.11 3.55 -27.52
N MET A 89 -34.57 4.26 -26.51
CA MET A 89 -34.24 4.00 -25.12
C MET A 89 -35.20 3.00 -24.48
N THR A 90 -34.69 2.29 -23.48
CA THR A 90 -35.47 1.41 -22.63
C THR A 90 -35.93 2.17 -21.39
N ASN A 91 -37.17 1.93 -20.97
CA ASN A 91 -37.75 2.54 -19.78
C ASN A 91 -37.44 1.68 -18.55
N LEU A 92 -36.76 2.22 -17.55
CA LEU A 92 -36.33 1.45 -16.38
C LEU A 92 -37.49 1.10 -15.43
N PHE A 93 -38.48 1.98 -15.29
CA PHE A 93 -39.57 1.84 -14.31
C PHE A 93 -40.98 1.72 -14.92
N GLY A 94 -41.10 1.82 -16.24
CA GLY A 94 -42.39 1.79 -16.93
C GLY A 94 -43.18 3.10 -16.85
N ASP A 95 -42.69 4.09 -16.10
CA ASP A 95 -43.29 5.42 -15.94
C ASP A 95 -42.79 6.44 -16.98
N GLY A 96 -41.69 6.14 -17.67
CA GLY A 96 -41.13 6.95 -18.74
C GLY A 96 -40.29 8.12 -18.25
N LYS A 97 -40.01 8.17 -16.94
CA LYS A 97 -39.28 9.28 -16.32
C LYS A 97 -37.77 9.10 -16.36
N VAL A 98 -37.28 7.85 -16.40
CA VAL A 98 -35.87 7.52 -16.58
C VAL A 98 -35.72 6.56 -17.75
N MET A 99 -35.12 7.06 -18.82
CA MET A 99 -34.89 6.32 -20.06
C MET A 99 -33.40 6.00 -20.18
N LYS A 100 -33.07 4.76 -20.54
CA LYS A 100 -31.69 4.25 -20.61
C LYS A 100 -31.35 3.76 -22.02
N LEU A 101 -30.20 4.19 -22.53
CA LEU A 101 -29.53 3.62 -23.71
C LEU A 101 -28.16 3.10 -23.29
N ILE A 102 -27.85 1.84 -23.59
CA ILE A 102 -26.52 1.28 -23.33
C ILE A 102 -25.65 1.57 -24.56
N LYS A 103 -24.62 2.41 -24.41
CA LYS A 103 -23.60 2.65 -25.45
C LYS A 103 -22.63 1.48 -25.49
N GLN A 104 -22.16 1.06 -24.31
CA GLN A 104 -21.24 -0.06 -24.14
C GLN A 104 -21.66 -0.94 -22.97
N GLU A 105 -21.75 -2.25 -23.21
CA GLU A 105 -22.07 -3.20 -22.15
C GLU A 105 -20.93 -3.34 -21.13
N GLY A 106 -21.30 -3.29 -19.85
CA GLY A 106 -20.38 -3.61 -18.76
C GLY A 106 -20.24 -5.12 -18.50
N VAL A 107 -19.30 -5.46 -17.62
CA VAL A 107 -18.96 -6.83 -17.25
C VAL A 107 -19.51 -7.17 -15.86
N GLY A 108 -20.04 -8.39 -15.72
CA GLY A 108 -20.46 -8.96 -14.44
C GLY A 108 -21.91 -8.68 -14.09
N THR A 109 -22.20 -8.66 -12.78
CA THR A 109 -23.54 -8.43 -12.24
C THR A 109 -23.83 -6.94 -12.10
N ILE A 110 -25.12 -6.60 -12.02
CA ILE A 110 -25.58 -5.25 -11.69
C ILE A 110 -25.02 -4.85 -10.33
N ILE A 111 -24.69 -3.56 -10.17
CA ILE A 111 -24.13 -3.05 -8.92
C ILE A 111 -25.15 -3.10 -7.76
N PRO A 112 -24.69 -3.27 -6.51
CA PRO A 112 -25.55 -3.15 -5.33
C PRO A 112 -26.13 -1.74 -5.15
N CYS A 113 -27.38 -1.64 -4.67
CA CYS A 113 -28.09 -0.36 -4.49
C CYS A 113 -27.48 0.56 -3.42
N ASP A 114 -26.57 0.06 -2.58
CA ASP A 114 -25.87 0.79 -1.52
C ASP A 114 -24.34 0.75 -1.70
N ALA A 115 -23.91 0.53 -2.94
CA ALA A 115 -22.51 0.56 -3.30
C ALA A 115 -21.97 2.00 -3.35
N GLN A 116 -20.68 2.12 -3.05
CA GLN A 116 -19.91 3.31 -3.39
C GLN A 116 -19.39 3.14 -4.83
N VAL A 117 -19.86 3.97 -5.74
CA VAL A 117 -19.52 3.92 -7.17
C VAL A 117 -18.48 4.97 -7.53
N SER A 118 -17.63 4.65 -8.50
CA SER A 118 -16.72 5.59 -9.16
C SER A 118 -17.19 5.77 -10.59
N ILE A 119 -17.57 6.99 -10.96
CA ILE A 119 -18.14 7.28 -12.28
C ILE A 119 -17.38 8.42 -12.96
N LYS A 120 -17.38 8.41 -14.29
CA LYS A 120 -17.16 9.61 -15.09
C LYS A 120 -18.48 9.97 -15.75
N TYR A 121 -18.84 11.25 -15.80
CA TYR A 121 -20.06 11.67 -16.47
C TYR A 121 -19.96 13.02 -17.14
N ILE A 122 -20.85 13.20 -18.10
CA ILE A 122 -21.09 14.46 -18.78
C ILE A 122 -22.60 14.67 -18.86
N ALA A 123 -23.07 15.87 -18.53
CA ALA A 123 -24.49 16.22 -18.47
C ALA A 123 -24.83 17.35 -19.45
N HIS A 124 -25.86 17.14 -20.28
CA HIS A 124 -26.27 18.08 -21.33
C HIS A 124 -27.77 18.40 -21.27
N PHE A 125 -28.12 19.58 -21.79
CA PHE A 125 -29.49 19.97 -22.11
C PHE A 125 -29.82 19.68 -23.58
N GLU A 126 -31.11 19.67 -23.92
CA GLU A 126 -31.53 19.52 -25.31
C GLU A 126 -30.99 20.71 -26.14
N PHE A 127 -30.35 20.42 -27.28
CA PHE A 127 -29.77 21.41 -28.19
C PHE A 127 -28.66 22.30 -27.61
N SER A 128 -28.10 21.94 -26.44
CA SER A 128 -26.93 22.63 -25.88
C SER A 128 -25.65 21.97 -26.37
N ASP A 129 -24.77 22.77 -26.97
CA ASP A 129 -23.45 22.31 -27.44
C ASP A 129 -22.47 22.10 -26.29
N GLU A 130 -22.63 22.85 -25.20
CA GLU A 130 -21.78 22.72 -24.00
C GLU A 130 -22.48 21.88 -22.93
N PRO A 131 -21.74 20.98 -22.25
CA PRO A 131 -22.27 20.28 -21.08
C PRO A 131 -22.50 21.27 -19.94
N PHE A 132 -23.68 21.20 -19.34
CA PHE A 132 -23.95 22.02 -18.17
C PHE A 132 -23.22 21.49 -16.94
N ASP A 133 -22.79 20.23 -16.89
CA ASP A 133 -21.96 19.67 -15.82
C ASP A 133 -21.09 18.50 -16.30
N SER A 134 -19.92 18.30 -15.68
CA SER A 134 -19.03 17.17 -16.01
C SER A 134 -18.11 16.79 -14.87
N SER A 135 -17.82 15.49 -14.72
CA SER A 135 -16.83 15.01 -13.74
C SER A 135 -15.41 15.44 -14.09
N PHE A 136 -15.13 15.70 -15.37
CA PHE A 136 -13.84 16.18 -15.86
C PHE A 136 -13.47 17.55 -15.30
N ALA A 137 -14.44 18.46 -15.19
CA ALA A 137 -14.24 19.76 -14.54
C ALA A 137 -13.83 19.64 -13.06
N HIS A 138 -14.03 18.48 -12.44
CA HIS A 138 -13.83 18.23 -11.01
C HIS A 138 -12.73 17.20 -10.68
N GLY A 139 -11.94 16.76 -11.67
CA GLY A 139 -10.85 15.80 -11.46
C GLY A 139 -11.11 14.41 -12.04
N ASP A 140 -11.76 14.36 -13.21
CA ASP A 140 -11.95 13.19 -14.09
C ASP A 140 -12.92 12.12 -13.55
N THR A 141 -12.70 11.58 -12.35
CA THR A 141 -13.55 10.54 -11.74
C THR A 141 -14.20 11.00 -10.45
N GLU A 142 -15.53 10.92 -10.37
CA GLU A 142 -16.31 11.26 -9.18
C GLU A 142 -16.70 10.02 -8.38
N THR A 143 -16.58 10.08 -7.05
CA THR A 143 -16.92 8.94 -6.16
C THR A 143 -18.20 9.24 -5.39
N LEU A 144 -19.23 8.42 -5.59
CA LEU A 144 -20.58 8.66 -5.06
C LEU A 144 -21.05 7.46 -4.21
N HIS A 145 -21.94 7.71 -3.27
CA HIS A 145 -22.59 6.67 -2.46
C HIS A 145 -24.06 6.56 -2.85
N LEU A 146 -24.48 5.37 -3.28
CA LEU A 146 -25.88 5.08 -3.53
C LEU A 146 -26.62 4.83 -2.19
N GLY A 147 -27.88 5.22 -2.11
CA GLY A 147 -28.79 5.03 -0.98
C GLY A 147 -28.68 6.07 0.13
N GLU A 148 -27.96 7.18 -0.07
CA GLU A 148 -27.78 8.25 0.92
C GLU A 148 -28.50 9.57 0.54
N ASP A 149 -29.50 9.51 -0.36
CA ASP A 149 -30.34 10.63 -0.85
C ASP A 149 -29.54 11.88 -1.27
N SER A 150 -28.27 11.68 -1.64
CA SER A 150 -27.32 12.76 -1.93
C SER A 150 -27.17 13.02 -3.44
N LEU A 151 -27.89 12.26 -4.27
CA LEU A 151 -27.85 12.33 -5.73
C LEU A 151 -29.21 12.70 -6.30
N LEU A 152 -29.21 13.12 -7.57
CA LEU A 152 -30.45 13.26 -8.33
C LEU A 152 -31.16 11.90 -8.38
N PRO A 153 -32.42 11.79 -7.95
CA PRO A 153 -33.12 10.51 -7.87
C PRO A 153 -33.09 9.71 -9.19
N GLY A 154 -33.28 10.38 -10.32
CA GLY A 154 -33.25 9.74 -11.63
C GLY A 154 -31.86 9.23 -12.03
N LEU A 155 -30.81 9.96 -11.63
CA LEU A 155 -29.43 9.59 -11.91
C LEU A 155 -29.02 8.39 -11.05
N GLU A 156 -29.41 8.39 -9.78
CA GLU A 156 -29.18 7.28 -8.86
C GLU A 156 -29.86 5.99 -9.35
N ILE A 157 -31.12 6.09 -9.79
CA ILE A 157 -31.85 4.98 -10.42
C ILE A 157 -31.12 4.49 -11.69
N GLY A 158 -30.65 5.41 -12.52
CA GLY A 158 -29.89 5.10 -13.72
C GLY A 158 -28.63 4.30 -13.39
N ILE A 159 -27.80 4.82 -12.49
CA ILE A 159 -26.53 4.20 -12.07
C ILE A 159 -26.77 2.82 -11.43
N ALA A 160 -27.80 2.67 -10.59
CA ALA A 160 -28.14 1.40 -9.95
C ALA A 160 -28.50 0.28 -10.96
N SER A 161 -28.86 0.64 -12.20
CA SER A 161 -29.13 -0.33 -13.27
C SER A 161 -27.88 -0.78 -14.04
N MET A 162 -26.72 -0.21 -13.77
CA MET A 162 -25.49 -0.43 -14.54
C MET A 162 -24.66 -1.63 -14.03
N LYS A 163 -23.83 -2.16 -14.92
CA LYS A 163 -22.75 -3.11 -14.63
C LYS A 163 -21.40 -2.41 -14.61
N LYS A 164 -20.39 -3.03 -14.00
CA LYS A 164 -19.02 -2.49 -13.96
C LYS A 164 -18.48 -2.28 -15.39
N HIS A 165 -17.84 -1.14 -15.65
CA HIS A 165 -17.34 -0.71 -16.97
C HIS A 165 -18.43 -0.47 -18.03
N GLU A 166 -19.70 -0.35 -17.63
CA GLU A 166 -20.77 0.03 -18.55
C GLU A 166 -20.71 1.53 -18.88
N ILE A 167 -20.99 1.88 -20.14
CA ILE A 167 -21.24 3.25 -20.57
C ILE A 167 -22.70 3.33 -21.02
N ALA A 168 -23.48 4.17 -20.35
CA ALA A 168 -24.90 4.33 -20.62
C ALA A 168 -25.31 5.80 -20.63
N MET A 169 -26.31 6.10 -21.45
CA MET A 169 -26.97 7.40 -21.51
C MET A 169 -28.30 7.32 -20.77
N PHE A 170 -28.56 8.31 -19.92
CA PHE A 170 -29.77 8.42 -19.12
C PHE A 170 -30.46 9.74 -19.44
N LEU A 171 -31.67 9.65 -19.98
CA LEU A 171 -32.52 10.82 -20.14
C LEU A 171 -33.52 10.85 -18.98
N ILE A 172 -33.46 11.93 -18.20
CA ILE A 172 -34.16 12.07 -16.93
C ILE A 172 -35.19 13.20 -17.02
N HIS A 173 -36.42 12.87 -16.68
CA HIS A 173 -37.52 13.84 -16.58
C HIS A 173 -37.30 14.82 -15.42
N PRO A 174 -37.68 16.11 -15.54
CA PRO A 174 -37.44 17.13 -14.52
C PRO A 174 -37.88 16.73 -13.11
N ASP A 175 -38.99 16.00 -12.97
CA ASP A 175 -39.48 15.47 -11.67
C ASP A 175 -38.43 14.65 -10.88
N LEU A 176 -37.52 13.96 -11.57
CA LEU A 176 -36.46 13.14 -10.98
C LEU A 176 -35.06 13.77 -11.15
N ALA A 177 -35.00 15.00 -11.67
CA ALA A 177 -33.81 15.80 -11.84
C ALA A 177 -33.94 17.10 -10.99
N TYR A 178 -33.97 18.28 -11.63
CA TYR A 178 -33.96 19.58 -10.94
C TYR A 178 -35.35 20.20 -10.74
N GLY A 179 -36.40 19.53 -11.19
CA GLY A 179 -37.80 19.88 -10.93
C GLY A 179 -38.24 21.23 -11.48
N LYS A 180 -39.33 21.75 -10.90
CA LYS A 180 -40.01 22.99 -11.33
C LYS A 180 -39.20 24.26 -11.13
N TYR A 181 -38.23 24.23 -10.22
CA TYR A 181 -37.45 25.40 -9.85
C TYR A 181 -36.10 25.43 -10.55
N GLY A 182 -35.63 24.30 -11.10
CA GLY A 182 -34.29 24.22 -11.66
C GLY A 182 -33.23 24.52 -10.59
N CYS A 183 -32.08 25.03 -11.03
CA CYS A 183 -31.03 25.55 -10.17
C CYS A 183 -30.39 26.78 -10.83
N ALA A 184 -30.97 27.95 -10.58
CA ALA A 184 -30.50 29.20 -11.16
C ALA A 184 -29.07 29.58 -10.69
N PRO A 185 -28.23 30.20 -11.55
CA PRO A 185 -28.48 30.59 -12.94
C PRO A 185 -28.17 29.50 -13.97
N ARG A 186 -27.62 28.35 -13.56
CA ARG A 186 -27.01 27.35 -14.46
C ARG A 186 -28.02 26.36 -15.05
N ILE A 187 -29.08 26.03 -14.33
CA ILE A 187 -30.06 25.01 -14.72
C ILE A 187 -31.47 25.61 -14.79
N PRO A 188 -32.12 25.60 -15.96
CA PRO A 188 -33.49 26.09 -16.14
C PRO A 188 -34.55 25.28 -15.37
N PRO A 189 -35.73 25.87 -15.09
CA PRO A 189 -36.86 25.15 -14.50
C PRO A 189 -37.54 24.20 -15.49
N ASN A 190 -37.96 23.03 -15.02
CA ASN A 190 -38.64 21.97 -15.80
C ASN A 190 -37.85 21.43 -17.00
N GLU A 191 -36.53 21.45 -16.94
CA GLU A 191 -35.67 20.97 -18.02
C GLU A 191 -35.43 19.46 -17.93
N GLU A 192 -35.47 18.76 -19.07
CA GLU A 192 -34.99 17.37 -19.17
C GLU A 192 -33.47 17.37 -19.30
N VAL A 193 -32.83 16.39 -18.66
CA VAL A 193 -31.36 16.32 -18.62
C VAL A 193 -30.88 14.98 -19.13
N LEU A 194 -29.82 15.03 -19.96
CA LEU A 194 -29.15 13.86 -20.49
C LEU A 194 -27.83 13.67 -19.76
N PHE A 195 -27.68 12.54 -19.06
CA PHE A 195 -26.43 12.13 -18.44
C PHE A 195 -25.79 11.00 -19.25
N ILE A 196 -24.53 11.17 -19.62
CA ILE A 196 -23.70 10.12 -20.19
C ILE A 196 -22.78 9.67 -19.08
N VAL A 197 -22.92 8.43 -18.64
CA VAL A 197 -22.21 7.91 -17.47
C VAL A 197 -21.37 6.73 -17.87
N HIS A 198 -20.10 6.77 -17.50
CA HIS A 198 -19.19 5.65 -17.52
C HIS A 198 -18.94 5.19 -16.08
N LEU A 199 -19.42 3.99 -15.75
CA LEU A 199 -19.20 3.38 -14.44
C LEU A 199 -17.84 2.67 -14.42
N THR A 200 -16.82 3.30 -13.85
CA THR A 200 -15.44 2.77 -13.87
C THR A 200 -15.26 1.63 -12.88
N ASP A 201 -15.69 1.80 -11.63
CA ASP A 201 -15.63 0.75 -10.61
C ASP A 201 -16.68 0.97 -9.51
N TYR A 202 -16.92 -0.04 -8.69
CA TYR A 202 -17.76 0.08 -7.50
C TYR A 202 -17.22 -0.74 -6.34
N VAL A 203 -17.54 -0.29 -5.13
CA VAL A 203 -17.23 -0.96 -3.86
C VAL A 203 -18.52 -1.22 -3.12
N ASP A 204 -18.79 -2.49 -2.84
CA ASP A 204 -19.93 -2.90 -2.02
C ASP A 204 -19.68 -2.58 -0.53
N ASN A 205 -19.93 -1.32 -0.14
CA ASN A 205 -19.91 -0.90 1.26
C ASN A 205 -21.20 -1.31 2.01
N GLY A 206 -22.28 -1.52 1.27
CA GLY A 206 -23.58 -1.96 1.75
C GLY A 206 -23.57 -3.26 2.54
N SER A 207 -22.88 -4.26 1.99
CA SER A 207 -22.69 -5.57 2.63
C SER A 207 -22.07 -5.47 4.02
N ALA A 208 -21.21 -4.49 4.29
CA ALA A 208 -20.60 -4.31 5.61
C ALA A 208 -21.58 -3.75 6.66
N LYS A 209 -22.43 -2.77 6.29
CA LYS A 209 -23.46 -2.21 7.18
C LYS A 209 -24.56 -3.27 7.45
N ARG A 210 -25.01 -3.99 6.42
CA ARG A 210 -25.97 -5.10 6.55
C ARG A 210 -25.43 -6.24 7.41
N PHE A 211 -24.18 -6.62 7.24
CA PHE A 211 -23.55 -7.62 8.10
C PHE A 211 -23.48 -7.15 9.56
N GLN A 212 -23.23 -5.87 9.80
CA GLN A 212 -23.24 -5.26 11.15
C GLN A 212 -24.63 -5.07 11.76
N SER A 213 -25.72 -5.25 11.02
CA SER A 213 -27.09 -5.25 11.58
C SER A 213 -27.62 -6.66 11.84
N LEU A 214 -27.00 -7.72 11.30
CA LEU A 214 -27.39 -9.11 11.55
C LEU A 214 -27.11 -9.53 12.99
N SER A 215 -27.88 -10.49 13.52
CA SER A 215 -27.62 -11.06 14.84
C SER A 215 -26.25 -11.77 14.90
N LEU A 216 -25.68 -11.93 16.10
CA LEU A 216 -24.38 -12.60 16.25
C LEU A 216 -24.41 -14.04 15.71
N GLU A 217 -25.54 -14.73 15.82
CA GLU A 217 -25.72 -16.10 15.33
C GLU A 217 -25.76 -16.17 13.80
N GLU A 218 -26.45 -15.23 13.15
CA GLU A 218 -26.49 -15.15 11.67
C GLU A 218 -25.14 -14.75 11.07
N ARG A 219 -24.34 -13.96 11.80
CA ARG A 219 -22.97 -13.60 11.38
C ARG A 219 -22.00 -14.75 11.46
N ARG A 220 -22.19 -15.68 12.41
CA ARG A 220 -21.33 -16.87 12.57
C ARG A 220 -21.58 -17.92 11.51
N GLN A 221 -22.72 -17.86 10.82
CA GLN A 221 -23.01 -18.74 9.70
C GLN A 221 -21.98 -18.53 8.59
N PHE A 222 -21.33 -19.64 8.19
CA PHE A 222 -20.27 -19.66 7.19
C PHE A 222 -20.61 -18.87 5.91
N VAL A 223 -21.80 -19.08 5.33
CA VAL A 223 -22.20 -18.42 4.07
C VAL A 223 -22.27 -16.90 4.21
N THR A 224 -22.85 -16.41 5.30
CA THR A 224 -22.98 -14.97 5.58
C THR A 224 -21.62 -14.36 5.88
N ALA A 225 -20.81 -15.04 6.70
CA ALA A 225 -19.48 -14.60 7.08
C ALA A 225 -18.56 -14.48 5.87
N VAL A 226 -18.49 -15.51 5.01
CA VAL A 226 -17.65 -15.51 3.82
C VAL A 226 -18.02 -14.35 2.89
N LYS A 227 -19.32 -14.10 2.66
CA LYS A 227 -19.78 -12.95 1.87
C LYS A 227 -19.36 -11.61 2.49
N GLY A 228 -19.58 -11.43 3.79
CA GLY A 228 -19.19 -10.22 4.51
C GLY A 228 -17.69 -9.97 4.49
N VAL A 229 -16.89 -11.03 4.64
CA VAL A 229 -15.42 -10.99 4.58
C VAL A 229 -14.94 -10.62 3.18
N GLN A 230 -15.52 -11.21 2.13
CA GLN A 230 -15.17 -10.88 0.74
C GLN A 230 -15.47 -9.41 0.43
N ALA A 231 -16.63 -8.89 0.86
CA ALA A 231 -16.96 -7.48 0.74
C ALA A 231 -15.91 -6.61 1.46
N LYS A 232 -15.55 -6.95 2.71
CA LYS A 232 -14.49 -6.25 3.45
C LYS A 232 -13.12 -6.31 2.77
N PHE A 233 -12.76 -7.43 2.16
CA PHE A 233 -11.52 -7.53 1.38
C PHE A 233 -11.53 -6.62 0.16
N ASN A 234 -12.67 -6.46 -0.50
CA ASN A 234 -12.82 -5.54 -1.63
C ASN A 234 -12.71 -4.08 -1.16
N THR A 235 -13.40 -3.70 -0.08
CA THR A 235 -13.26 -2.37 0.53
C THR A 235 -11.82 -2.09 0.97
N ALA A 236 -11.14 -3.06 1.58
CA ALA A 236 -9.75 -2.93 1.98
C ALA A 236 -8.80 -2.78 0.78
N LYS A 237 -9.08 -3.49 -0.33
CA LYS A 237 -8.33 -3.36 -1.59
C LYS A 237 -8.51 -1.97 -2.20
N ASP A 238 -9.71 -1.42 -2.18
CA ASP A 238 -9.97 -0.04 -2.63
C ASP A 238 -9.18 0.97 -1.79
N TYR A 239 -9.23 0.86 -0.45
CA TYR A 239 -8.40 1.70 0.42
C TYR A 239 -6.90 1.56 0.15
N PHE A 240 -6.45 0.36 -0.22
CA PHE A 240 -5.06 0.12 -0.59
C PHE A 240 -4.69 0.84 -1.90
N ILE A 241 -5.55 0.77 -2.92
CA ILE A 241 -5.37 1.46 -4.21
C ILE A 241 -5.36 2.99 -4.00
N LYS A 242 -6.29 3.51 -3.19
CA LYS A 242 -6.38 4.92 -2.79
C LYS A 242 -5.23 5.37 -1.85
N LYS A 243 -4.19 4.54 -1.65
CA LYS A 243 -3.04 4.78 -0.76
C LYS A 243 -3.40 5.04 0.71
N LYS A 244 -4.64 4.78 1.14
CA LYS A 244 -5.10 4.91 2.53
C LYS A 244 -4.79 3.62 3.32
N ILE A 245 -3.50 3.29 3.42
CA ILE A 245 -3.03 1.98 3.95
C ILE A 245 -3.49 1.72 5.39
N LYS A 246 -3.59 2.75 6.23
CA LYS A 246 -4.06 2.60 7.63
C LYS A 246 -5.52 2.12 7.70
N GLN A 247 -6.38 2.60 6.80
CA GLN A 247 -7.78 2.18 6.73
C GLN A 247 -7.87 0.76 6.18
N ALA A 248 -7.09 0.44 5.14
CA ALA A 248 -6.98 -0.92 4.59
C ALA A 248 -6.58 -1.94 5.67
N THR A 249 -5.59 -1.63 6.51
CA THR A 249 -5.18 -2.50 7.62
C THR A 249 -6.30 -2.76 8.62
N LYS A 250 -7.09 -1.73 8.97
CA LYS A 250 -8.24 -1.89 9.87
C LYS A 250 -9.32 -2.78 9.28
N GLU A 251 -9.64 -2.59 8.00
CA GLU A 251 -10.66 -3.40 7.33
C GLU A 251 -10.22 -4.85 7.12
N TYR A 252 -8.95 -5.10 6.74
CA TYR A 252 -8.39 -6.46 6.73
C TYR A 252 -8.39 -7.10 8.12
N GLY A 253 -8.06 -6.35 9.17
CA GLY A 253 -8.10 -6.85 10.55
C GLY A 253 -9.51 -7.28 10.99
N LYS A 254 -10.53 -6.44 10.72
CA LYS A 254 -11.93 -6.78 11.01
C LYS A 254 -12.40 -8.01 10.23
N ALA A 255 -12.04 -8.10 8.95
CA ALA A 255 -12.40 -9.24 8.10
C ALA A 255 -11.79 -10.56 8.62
N LEU A 256 -10.54 -10.53 9.09
CA LEU A 256 -9.90 -11.69 9.70
C LEU A 256 -10.56 -12.08 11.02
N GLN A 257 -10.92 -11.12 11.86
CA GLN A 257 -11.69 -11.39 13.07
C GLN A 257 -13.03 -12.07 12.76
N TRP A 258 -13.75 -11.61 11.74
CA TRP A 258 -15.00 -12.25 11.32
C TRP A 258 -14.80 -13.68 10.82
N LEU A 259 -13.70 -13.97 10.13
CA LEU A 259 -13.35 -15.33 9.73
C LEU A 259 -13.02 -16.22 10.94
N GLU A 260 -12.25 -15.73 11.91
CA GLU A 260 -11.88 -16.48 13.11
C GLU A 260 -13.07 -16.80 14.03
N GLU A 261 -14.11 -15.96 14.00
CA GLU A 261 -15.34 -16.14 14.76
C GLU A 261 -16.37 -17.06 14.06
N THR A 262 -16.08 -17.55 12.83
CA THR A 262 -17.03 -18.41 12.09
C THR A 262 -17.14 -19.81 12.68
N GLU A 263 -18.37 -20.34 12.68
CA GLU A 263 -18.61 -21.73 13.07
C GLU A 263 -18.39 -22.66 11.87
N LEU A 264 -17.37 -23.51 11.96
CA LEU A 264 -17.00 -24.48 10.93
C LEU A 264 -17.64 -25.84 11.24
N LYS A 265 -18.33 -26.43 10.27
CA LYS A 265 -18.99 -27.74 10.44
C LYS A 265 -18.29 -28.86 9.69
N ASN A 266 -17.65 -28.53 8.57
CA ASN A 266 -17.07 -29.52 7.65
C ASN A 266 -15.62 -29.20 7.28
N GLN A 267 -14.83 -30.23 6.94
CA GLN A 267 -13.44 -30.07 6.48
C GLN A 267 -13.33 -29.15 5.25
N LYS A 268 -14.31 -29.20 4.35
CA LYS A 268 -14.35 -28.34 3.15
C LYS A 268 -14.51 -26.85 3.51
N GLU A 269 -15.32 -26.56 4.53
CA GLU A 269 -15.51 -25.18 5.03
C GLU A 269 -14.23 -24.68 5.68
N GLU A 270 -13.55 -25.54 6.45
CA GLU A 270 -12.26 -25.24 7.05
C GLU A 270 -11.19 -24.95 5.98
N ASP A 271 -11.12 -25.75 4.92
CA ASP A 271 -10.19 -25.53 3.80
C ASP A 271 -10.46 -24.19 3.08
N GLU A 272 -11.73 -23.83 2.90
CA GLU A 272 -12.12 -22.54 2.30
C GLU A 272 -11.77 -21.36 3.21
N VAL A 273 -12.05 -21.45 4.51
CA VAL A 273 -11.65 -20.43 5.49
C VAL A 273 -10.13 -20.31 5.55
N ASN A 274 -9.38 -21.40 5.55
CA ASN A 274 -7.91 -21.38 5.58
C ASN A 274 -7.32 -20.70 4.33
N LYS A 275 -7.93 -20.89 3.15
CA LYS A 275 -7.55 -20.15 1.93
C LYS A 275 -7.82 -18.65 2.08
N LEU A 276 -8.97 -18.26 2.63
CA LEU A 276 -9.33 -16.86 2.85
C LEU A 276 -8.45 -16.19 3.92
N LEU A 277 -8.19 -16.88 5.04
CA LEU A 277 -7.27 -16.44 6.09
C LEU A 277 -5.87 -16.25 5.52
N SER A 278 -5.38 -17.17 4.70
CA SER A 278 -4.06 -17.06 4.07
C SER A 278 -3.96 -15.82 3.17
N ARG A 279 -5.01 -15.55 2.38
CA ARG A 279 -5.11 -14.34 1.55
C ARG A 279 -5.16 -13.07 2.40
N GLY A 280 -5.99 -13.05 3.44
CA GLY A 280 -6.17 -11.90 4.32
C GLY A 280 -4.90 -11.55 5.10
N TYR A 281 -4.28 -12.54 5.75
CA TYR A 281 -3.04 -12.35 6.51
C TYR A 281 -1.86 -11.95 5.63
N ASN A 282 -1.74 -12.49 4.40
CA ASN A 282 -0.72 -12.05 3.46
C ASN A 282 -0.92 -10.58 3.03
N ASN A 283 -2.16 -10.17 2.73
CA ASN A 283 -2.47 -8.78 2.40
C ASN A 283 -2.21 -7.84 3.59
N LEU A 284 -2.54 -8.28 4.81
CA LEU A 284 -2.27 -7.54 6.04
C LEU A 284 -0.76 -7.36 6.27
N ALA A 285 0.05 -8.40 6.04
CA ALA A 285 1.50 -8.35 6.14
C ALA A 285 2.11 -7.34 5.14
N ILE A 286 1.60 -7.27 3.91
CA ILE A 286 1.99 -6.26 2.93
C ILE A 286 1.69 -4.85 3.46
N CYS A 287 0.49 -4.63 4.00
CA CYS A 287 0.10 -3.34 4.56
C CYS A 287 1.03 -2.91 5.72
N TYR A 288 1.37 -3.83 6.62
CA TYR A 288 2.30 -3.54 7.73
C TYR A 288 3.73 -3.25 7.27
N ASN A 289 4.21 -3.97 6.24
CA ASN A 289 5.51 -3.69 5.65
C ASN A 289 5.56 -2.27 5.05
N ILE A 290 4.50 -1.83 4.36
CA ILE A 290 4.40 -0.47 3.82
C ILE A 290 4.35 0.58 4.94
N GLN A 291 3.68 0.28 6.05
CA GLN A 291 3.61 1.16 7.22
C GLN A 291 4.88 1.17 8.09
N ASN A 292 5.95 0.46 7.72
CA ASN A 292 7.15 0.29 8.54
C ASN A 292 6.88 -0.32 9.93
N MET A 293 5.91 -1.23 10.05
CA MET A 293 5.60 -1.97 11.28
C MET A 293 6.06 -3.44 11.18
N PRO A 294 7.38 -3.73 11.23
CA PRO A 294 7.89 -5.05 10.88
C PRO A 294 7.48 -6.15 11.86
N ARG A 295 7.35 -5.84 13.17
CA ARG A 295 6.88 -6.81 14.18
C ARG A 295 5.47 -7.33 13.86
N ASN A 296 4.56 -6.43 13.49
CA ASN A 296 3.19 -6.79 13.13
C ASN A 296 3.14 -7.57 11.81
N ALA A 297 4.00 -7.22 10.85
CA ALA A 297 4.14 -7.99 9.61
C ALA A 297 4.59 -9.43 9.88
N CYS A 298 5.60 -9.63 10.72
CA CYS A 298 6.05 -10.98 11.13
C CYS A 298 4.94 -11.77 11.82
N ASN A 299 4.21 -11.15 12.75
CA ASN A 299 3.07 -11.78 13.42
C ASN A 299 1.98 -12.20 12.43
N ALA A 300 1.64 -11.34 11.46
CA ALA A 300 0.67 -11.65 10.42
C ALA A 300 1.15 -12.82 9.54
N CYS A 301 2.43 -12.84 9.13
CA CYS A 301 3.01 -13.93 8.35
C CYS A 301 3.01 -15.28 9.10
N ASN A 302 3.23 -15.27 10.42
CA ASN A 302 3.19 -16.49 11.24
C ASN A 302 1.79 -17.08 11.39
N ARG A 303 0.74 -16.25 11.27
CA ARG A 303 -0.66 -16.68 11.38
C ARG A 303 -1.25 -17.20 10.06
N VAL A 304 -0.49 -17.18 8.96
CA VAL A 304 -0.94 -17.68 7.66
C VAL A 304 -1.01 -19.22 7.69
N PRO A 305 -2.19 -19.84 7.52
CA PRO A 305 -2.32 -21.29 7.53
C PRO A 305 -1.60 -21.96 6.34
N ILE A 306 -1.73 -21.38 5.14
CA ILE A 306 -1.16 -21.91 3.91
C ILE A 306 -0.15 -20.88 3.36
N PRO A 307 1.14 -20.98 3.72
CA PRO A 307 2.13 -19.99 3.33
C PRO A 307 2.44 -20.09 1.83
N THR A 308 2.44 -18.94 1.17
CA THR A 308 2.79 -18.81 -0.26
C THR A 308 4.20 -18.24 -0.42
N SER A 309 4.74 -18.28 -1.64
CA SER A 309 6.02 -17.60 -1.96
C SER A 309 6.00 -16.13 -1.53
N LYS A 310 4.89 -15.42 -1.82
CA LYS A 310 4.67 -14.02 -1.42
C LYS A 310 4.68 -13.85 0.10
N THR A 311 4.09 -14.78 0.83
CA THR A 311 4.10 -14.76 2.31
C THR A 311 5.52 -14.83 2.84
N HIS A 312 6.33 -15.77 2.35
CA HIS A 312 7.72 -15.92 2.76
C HIS A 312 8.60 -14.73 2.36
N PHE A 313 8.37 -14.19 1.15
CA PHE A 313 9.05 -12.98 0.68
C PHE A 313 8.74 -11.77 1.58
N ASN A 314 7.47 -11.52 1.87
CA ASN A 314 7.04 -10.43 2.74
C ASN A 314 7.54 -10.62 4.18
N TYR A 315 7.61 -11.86 4.67
CA TYR A 315 8.18 -12.18 5.97
C TYR A 315 9.68 -11.90 6.01
N GLY A 316 10.43 -12.35 5.00
CA GLY A 316 11.85 -12.06 4.87
C GLY A 316 12.13 -10.56 4.90
N ARG A 317 11.37 -9.76 4.15
CA ARG A 317 11.47 -8.29 4.16
C ARG A 317 11.19 -7.66 5.52
N ALA A 318 10.21 -8.17 6.25
CA ALA A 318 9.91 -7.72 7.60
C ALA A 318 11.08 -8.01 8.56
N LEU A 319 11.64 -9.23 8.50
CA LEU A 319 12.80 -9.65 9.31
C LEU A 319 14.06 -8.84 9.00
N LEU A 320 14.34 -8.55 7.72
CA LEU A 320 15.46 -7.68 7.32
C LEU A 320 15.34 -6.29 7.93
N ARG A 321 14.11 -5.76 8.03
CA ARG A 321 13.85 -4.46 8.66
C ARG A 321 14.01 -4.49 10.19
N MET A 322 13.90 -5.66 10.82
CA MET A 322 14.21 -5.84 12.24
C MET A 322 15.70 -6.10 12.50
N GLY A 323 16.51 -6.35 11.46
CA GLY A 323 17.92 -6.71 11.58
C GLY A 323 18.16 -8.20 11.83
N GLU A 324 17.13 -9.04 11.74
CA GLU A 324 17.26 -10.51 11.89
C GLU A 324 17.71 -11.14 10.56
N PHE A 325 18.97 -10.93 10.18
CA PHE A 325 19.50 -11.34 8.86
C PHE A 325 19.44 -12.85 8.61
N SER A 326 19.81 -13.68 9.58
CA SER A 326 19.85 -15.14 9.41
C SER A 326 18.46 -15.72 9.12
N ARG A 327 17.46 -15.36 9.93
CA ARG A 327 16.07 -15.79 9.73
C ARG A 327 15.48 -15.20 8.46
N ALA A 328 15.81 -13.95 8.13
CA ALA A 328 15.36 -13.35 6.88
C ALA A 328 15.86 -14.15 5.66
N MET A 329 17.14 -14.56 5.67
CA MET A 329 17.73 -15.34 4.59
C MET A 329 17.04 -16.70 4.42
N GLU A 330 16.77 -17.41 5.52
CA GLU A 330 16.00 -18.66 5.49
C GLU A 330 14.62 -18.49 4.84
N LYS A 331 13.88 -17.45 5.23
CA LYS A 331 12.54 -17.19 4.65
C LYS A 331 12.62 -16.78 3.17
N LEU A 332 13.59 -15.97 2.78
CA LEU A 332 13.77 -15.59 1.37
C LEU A 332 14.21 -16.77 0.50
N GLN A 333 15.05 -17.67 1.01
CA GLN A 333 15.41 -18.92 0.33
C GLN A 333 14.21 -19.85 0.15
N LEU A 334 13.33 -19.95 1.15
CA LEU A 334 12.06 -20.69 1.01
C LEU A 334 11.17 -20.08 -0.09
N ALA A 335 11.08 -18.75 -0.16
CA ALA A 335 10.34 -18.07 -1.22
C ALA A 335 10.94 -18.38 -2.61
N LEU A 336 12.28 -18.35 -2.73
CA LEU A 336 12.98 -18.68 -3.98
C LEU A 336 12.79 -20.15 -4.38
N LYS A 337 12.71 -21.07 -3.41
CA LYS A 337 12.44 -22.49 -3.68
C LYS A 337 11.04 -22.70 -4.27
N MET A 338 10.06 -21.90 -3.86
CA MET A 338 8.70 -21.94 -4.40
C MET A 338 8.62 -21.28 -5.78
N GLU A 339 9.25 -20.10 -5.96
CA GLU A 339 9.25 -19.35 -7.22
C GLU A 339 10.69 -19.04 -7.67
N PRO A 340 11.38 -20.01 -8.32
CA PRO A 340 12.80 -19.86 -8.67
C PRO A 340 13.06 -18.81 -9.77
N LYS A 341 12.03 -18.44 -10.54
CA LYS A 341 12.13 -17.46 -11.64
C LYS A 341 11.90 -16.01 -11.19
N ASN A 342 11.56 -15.78 -9.93
CA ASN A 342 11.17 -14.45 -9.46
C ASN A 342 12.41 -13.57 -9.19
N ILE A 343 12.64 -12.61 -10.09
CA ILE A 343 13.78 -11.68 -10.06
C ILE A 343 13.79 -10.84 -8.77
N GLU A 344 12.62 -10.48 -8.25
CA GLU A 344 12.48 -9.61 -7.09
C GLU A 344 13.00 -10.29 -5.81
N ILE A 345 12.75 -11.60 -5.67
CA ILE A 345 13.26 -12.38 -4.53
C ILE A 345 14.79 -12.43 -4.58
N VAL A 346 15.37 -12.65 -5.75
CA VAL A 346 16.84 -12.68 -5.94
C VAL A 346 17.46 -11.32 -5.60
N LYS A 347 16.83 -10.21 -6.01
CA LYS A 347 17.28 -8.85 -5.64
C LYS A 347 17.26 -8.63 -4.14
N GLU A 348 16.18 -9.01 -3.46
CA GLU A 348 16.06 -8.85 -2.01
C GLU A 348 17.08 -9.72 -1.24
N ILE A 349 17.37 -10.94 -1.73
CA ILE A 349 18.43 -11.80 -1.17
C ILE A 349 19.81 -11.15 -1.30
N LYS A 350 20.12 -10.54 -2.46
CA LYS A 350 21.39 -9.81 -2.63
C LYS A 350 21.47 -8.65 -1.63
N LEU A 351 20.40 -7.87 -1.49
CA LEU A 351 20.32 -6.78 -0.54
C LEU A 351 20.49 -7.26 0.92
N ALA A 352 19.90 -8.40 1.27
CA ALA A 352 20.05 -9.04 2.58
C ALA A 352 21.52 -9.35 2.88
N ASN A 353 22.19 -10.04 1.95
CA ASN A 353 23.60 -10.42 2.09
C ASN A 353 24.52 -9.20 2.23
N GLU A 354 24.29 -8.15 1.43
CA GLU A 354 25.08 -6.91 1.52
C GLU A 354 24.92 -6.23 2.88
N LYS A 355 23.69 -6.15 3.40
CA LYS A 355 23.42 -5.59 4.74
C LYS A 355 24.04 -6.43 5.84
N GLN A 356 23.92 -7.75 5.74
CA GLN A 356 24.52 -8.67 6.71
C GLN A 356 26.05 -8.55 6.74
N ARG A 357 26.70 -8.49 5.57
CA ARG A 357 28.16 -8.27 5.49
C ARG A 357 28.58 -6.97 6.15
N LYS A 358 27.89 -5.87 5.84
CA LYS A 358 28.14 -4.56 6.47
C LYS A 358 27.98 -4.62 7.99
N TYR A 359 26.96 -5.32 8.48
CA TYR A 359 26.75 -5.53 9.91
C TYR A 359 27.93 -6.26 10.57
N LEU A 360 28.36 -7.38 9.99
CA LEU A 360 29.51 -8.16 10.48
C LEU A 360 30.82 -7.36 10.45
N ASP A 361 31.04 -6.54 9.42
CA ASP A 361 32.21 -5.67 9.34
C ASP A 361 32.21 -4.59 10.44
N MET A 362 31.04 -4.02 10.75
CA MET A 362 30.89 -3.06 11.85
C MET A 362 31.10 -3.73 13.21
N GLU A 363 30.53 -4.92 13.41
CA GLU A 363 30.70 -5.72 14.62
C GLU A 363 32.17 -6.08 14.84
N LYS A 364 32.88 -6.54 13.80
CA LYS A 364 34.32 -6.84 13.88
C LYS A 364 35.13 -5.61 14.32
N LYS A 365 34.88 -4.44 13.73
CA LYS A 365 35.55 -3.19 14.12
C LYS A 365 35.25 -2.79 15.57
N LEU A 366 34.01 -3.02 16.03
CA LEU A 366 33.63 -2.76 17.41
C LEU A 366 34.43 -3.64 18.37
N TRP A 367 34.50 -4.95 18.10
CA TRP A 367 35.28 -5.90 18.90
C TRP A 367 36.78 -5.58 18.89
N GLU A 368 37.35 -5.25 17.73
CA GLU A 368 38.75 -4.80 17.62
C GLU A 368 39.04 -3.58 18.52
N ASN A 369 38.12 -2.62 18.59
CA ASN A 369 38.27 -1.45 19.44
C ASN A 369 38.09 -1.78 20.93
N CYS A 370 37.12 -2.62 21.29
CA CYS A 370 36.91 -3.04 22.68
C CYS A 370 38.12 -3.80 23.25
N LEU A 371 38.73 -4.69 22.46
CA LEU A 371 39.92 -5.46 22.89
C LEU A 371 41.16 -4.56 23.06
N LYS A 372 41.36 -3.56 22.19
CA LYS A 372 42.46 -2.58 22.32
C LYS A 372 42.40 -1.72 23.59
N VAL A 373 41.20 -1.54 24.17
CA VAL A 373 41.04 -0.77 25.42
C VAL A 373 41.61 -1.52 26.63
N GLU A 374 41.69 -2.85 26.59
CA GLU A 374 42.27 -3.66 27.68
C GLU A 374 43.81 -3.59 27.69
N GLU A 375 44.46 -3.44 26.53
CA GLU A 375 45.93 -3.36 26.43
C GLU A 375 46.51 -2.02 26.91
N ASN A 376 45.70 -0.95 26.99
CA ASN A 376 46.17 0.41 27.33
C ASN A 376 46.13 0.78 28.83
N LYS A 377 46.07 -0.20 29.75
CA LYS A 377 46.16 0.03 31.22
C LYS A 377 47.50 -0.37 31.83
N LYS A 378 48.61 0.09 31.26
CA LYS A 378 49.88 0.31 31.98
C LYS A 378 50.54 1.58 31.47
N LYS A 379 50.12 2.74 31.99
CA LYS A 379 50.92 3.97 31.86
C LYS A 379 52.20 3.77 32.67
N GLU A 380 53.36 4.00 32.07
CA GLU A 380 54.63 4.06 32.81
C GLU A 380 54.52 5.13 33.90
N PRO A 381 55.04 4.87 35.12
CA PRO A 381 54.94 5.83 36.21
C PRO A 381 55.72 7.10 35.87
N SER A 382 55.12 8.26 36.18
CA SER A 382 55.73 9.57 35.93
C SER A 382 57.08 9.68 36.65
N ALA A 383 57.99 10.54 36.16
CA ALA A 383 59.30 10.74 36.80
C ALA A 383 59.17 11.10 38.30
N PHE A 384 58.08 11.79 38.66
CA PHE A 384 57.75 12.13 40.04
C PHE A 384 57.29 10.91 40.86
N GLU A 385 56.46 10.02 40.30
CA GLU A 385 56.02 8.79 40.97
C GLU A 385 57.19 7.87 41.31
N LYS A 386 58.18 7.77 40.41
CA LYS A 386 59.42 7.02 40.67
C LYS A 386 60.23 7.65 41.80
N ALA A 387 60.37 8.98 41.79
CA ALA A 387 61.08 9.71 42.85
C ALA A 387 60.35 9.60 44.22
N ALA A 388 59.02 9.70 44.24
CA ALA A 388 58.21 9.54 45.43
C ALA A 388 58.33 8.13 46.02
N TYR A 389 58.33 7.10 45.16
CA TYR A 389 58.56 5.72 45.56
C TYR A 389 59.96 5.52 46.18
N GLU A 390 61.00 6.07 45.55
CA GLU A 390 62.37 5.98 46.07
C GLU A 390 62.52 6.67 47.44
N ILE A 391 61.95 7.87 47.63
CA ILE A 391 61.98 8.59 48.90
C ILE A 391 61.25 7.79 50.00
N CYS A 392 60.07 7.25 49.72
CA CYS A 392 59.33 6.44 50.68
C CYS A 392 60.08 5.13 51.02
N LYS A 393 60.69 4.49 50.01
CA LYS A 393 61.50 3.28 50.20
C LYS A 393 62.72 3.56 51.07
N SER A 394 63.53 4.58 50.74
CA SER A 394 64.73 4.91 51.50
C SER A 394 64.40 5.26 52.95
N PHE A 395 63.30 5.97 53.18
CA PHE A 395 62.86 6.33 54.53
C PHE A 395 62.32 5.12 55.32
N SER A 396 61.66 4.17 54.64
CA SER A 396 61.21 2.94 55.29
C SER A 396 62.38 2.10 55.82
N GLU A 397 63.49 2.06 55.06
CA GLU A 397 64.70 1.29 55.36
C GLU A 397 65.61 1.96 56.42
N ASP A 398 65.50 3.29 56.62
CA ASP A 398 66.31 4.01 57.62
C ASP A 398 65.78 3.84 59.05
N ASN A 399 66.46 3.06 59.90
CA ASN A 399 66.05 2.80 61.28
C ASN A 399 66.37 3.95 62.27
N GLN A 400 67.08 5.00 61.87
CA GLN A 400 67.47 6.10 62.76
C GLN A 400 66.50 7.28 62.73
N ALA A 401 65.83 7.53 61.60
CA ALA A 401 64.89 8.64 61.44
C ALA A 401 63.43 8.23 61.74
N LEU A 402 62.76 8.97 62.62
CA LEU A 402 61.35 8.74 63.00
C LEU A 402 60.37 9.59 62.19
N ARG A 403 60.79 10.77 61.72
CA ARG A 403 60.03 11.67 60.84
C ARG A 403 60.95 12.39 59.86
N GLN A 404 60.50 12.60 58.63
CA GLN A 404 61.19 13.35 57.59
C GLN A 404 60.28 14.45 57.01
N PRO A 405 60.71 15.72 56.92
CA PRO A 405 59.92 16.78 56.30
C PRO A 405 59.87 16.61 54.78
N LEU A 406 58.70 16.87 54.20
CA LEU A 406 58.49 16.95 52.75
C LEU A 406 58.60 18.41 52.26
N PRO A 407 58.86 18.65 50.96
CA PRO A 407 58.96 20.00 50.40
C PRO A 407 57.68 20.83 50.57
N GLU A 408 57.82 22.12 50.90
CA GLU A 408 56.70 23.04 51.21
C GLU A 408 55.88 23.50 49.98
N CYS A 409 56.19 23.01 48.77
CA CYS A 409 55.54 23.43 47.52
C CYS A 409 55.09 22.24 46.67
N LEU A 410 54.48 21.23 47.30
CA LEU A 410 53.85 20.13 46.59
C LEU A 410 52.49 20.56 46.04
N THR A 411 52.24 20.27 44.77
CA THR A 411 50.90 20.40 44.21
C THR A 411 49.95 19.37 44.86
N PRO A 412 48.63 19.60 44.87
CA PRO A 412 47.68 18.65 45.46
C PRO A 412 47.72 17.26 44.79
N GLU A 413 48.13 17.18 43.53
CA GLU A 413 48.31 15.90 42.81
C GLU A 413 49.58 15.16 43.27
N GLU A 414 50.66 15.89 43.50
CA GLU A 414 51.92 15.35 44.02
C GLU A 414 51.83 14.90 45.48
N ASP A 415 51.12 15.67 46.34
CA ASP A 415 50.84 15.26 47.74
C ASP A 415 50.02 13.97 47.79
N LYS A 416 49.01 13.86 46.91
CA LYS A 416 48.21 12.62 46.77
C LYS A 416 49.07 11.45 46.33
N CYS A 417 49.94 11.65 45.34
CA CYS A 417 50.87 10.63 44.86
C CYS A 417 51.81 10.14 45.99
N ILE A 418 52.40 11.05 46.76
CA ILE A 418 53.26 10.70 47.89
C ILE A 418 52.48 9.93 48.97
N ARG A 419 51.25 10.32 49.30
CA ARG A 419 50.41 9.60 50.26
C ARG A 419 50.09 8.17 49.81
N GLU A 420 49.81 7.99 48.52
CA GLU A 420 49.58 6.67 47.93
C GLU A 420 50.83 5.78 48.02
N GLN A 421 52.02 6.31 47.69
CA GLN A 421 53.28 5.55 47.82
C GLN A 421 53.66 5.30 49.29
N ALA A 422 53.48 6.28 50.18
CA ALA A 422 53.72 6.15 51.61
C ALA A 422 52.86 5.04 52.23
N ALA A 423 51.59 4.92 51.82
CA ALA A 423 50.69 3.86 52.28
C ALA A 423 51.20 2.46 51.89
N VAL A 424 51.82 2.29 50.72
CA VAL A 424 52.41 1.00 50.29
C VAL A 424 53.50 0.54 51.26
N PHE A 425 54.27 1.48 51.82
CA PHE A 425 55.33 1.19 52.79
C PHE A 425 54.87 1.28 54.26
N GLY A 426 53.56 1.46 54.51
CA GLY A 426 53.01 1.58 55.86
C GLY A 426 53.43 2.86 56.59
N LEU A 427 53.74 3.92 55.85
CA LEU A 427 54.12 5.24 56.37
C LEU A 427 52.90 6.17 56.41
N ILE A 428 52.91 7.13 57.34
CA ILE A 428 51.84 8.09 57.55
C ILE A 428 52.35 9.49 57.18
N VAL A 429 51.54 10.27 56.46
CA VAL A 429 51.85 11.67 56.15
C VAL A 429 51.04 12.57 57.09
N THR A 430 51.74 13.26 58.00
CA THR A 430 51.14 14.15 59.00
C THR A 430 51.47 15.60 58.70
N THR A 431 50.47 16.48 58.79
CA THR A 431 50.64 17.91 58.57
C THR A 431 50.57 18.66 59.89
N HIS A 432 51.58 19.48 60.18
CA HIS A 432 51.65 20.27 61.41
C HIS A 432 51.81 21.76 61.09
N GLN A 433 51.01 22.59 61.75
CA GLN A 433 51.11 24.04 61.64
C GLN A 433 51.96 24.56 62.81
N ARG A 434 53.16 25.09 62.52
CA ARG A 434 54.06 25.68 63.52
C ARG A 434 54.50 27.07 63.06
N TYR A 435 54.38 28.07 63.93
CA TYR A 435 54.77 29.47 63.67
C TYR A 435 54.16 30.07 62.39
N GLY A 436 52.89 29.74 62.09
CA GLY A 436 52.18 30.27 60.92
C GLY A 436 52.58 29.64 59.58
N ARG A 437 53.41 28.58 59.58
CA ARG A 437 53.74 27.78 58.39
C ARG A 437 53.23 26.36 58.54
N GLU A 438 52.78 25.78 57.43
CA GLU A 438 52.28 24.41 57.34
C GLU A 438 53.42 23.52 56.82
N ILE A 439 53.83 22.54 57.63
CA ILE A 439 54.91 21.60 57.28
C ILE A 439 54.35 20.19 57.28
N THR A 440 54.54 19.48 56.16
CA THR A 440 54.14 18.09 55.97
C THR A 440 55.31 17.16 56.28
N TYR A 441 55.06 16.12 57.07
CA TYR A 441 56.05 15.14 57.48
C TYR A 441 55.63 13.73 57.07
N LEU A 442 56.59 12.96 56.58
CA LEU A 442 56.50 11.51 56.45
C LEU A 442 56.95 10.88 57.78
N SER A 443 56.09 10.08 58.41
CA SER A 443 56.33 9.45 59.72
C SER A 443 56.09 7.95 59.66
N LYS A 444 56.82 7.17 60.46
CA LYS A 444 56.59 5.73 60.62
C LYS A 444 55.34 5.50 61.48
N ALA A 445 54.56 4.45 61.20
CA ALA A 445 53.26 4.22 61.84
C ALA A 445 53.29 4.05 63.38
N ASN A 446 54.47 3.77 63.96
CA ASN A 446 54.66 3.59 65.40
C ASN A 446 55.12 4.88 66.13
N TYR A 447 54.90 6.06 65.54
CA TYR A 447 55.30 7.37 66.10
C TYR A 447 54.23 8.45 65.96
#